data_AF-A0A645FDR5-F1
#
_entry.id   AF-A0A645FDR5-F1
#
_cell.length_a   1.000
_cell.length_b   1.000
_cell.length_c   1.000
_cell.angle_alpha   90.00
_cell.angle_beta   90.00
_cell.angle_gamma   90.00
#
_symmetry.space_group_name_H-M   'P 1'
#
loop_
_entity.id
_entity.type
_entity.pdbx_description
1 polymer ?
#
loop_
_entity_poly.entity_id
_entity_poly.type
_entity_poly.pdbx_seq_one_letter_code
_entity_poly.pdbx_strand_id
1 'polypeptide(L)'
;MLVLENVQKFKGAGKDVVQINNRLLEAAKRKLQLLNVSDGDIAHLAHSRQPKDHMTIYAQFGGTVLEKLLLPGTYIMPGDKIFGLSDLSVVWMYADIYEKDLAGIQLGQTVTVTNGAYPGETFTGQVTFINPVMDDATRTVKVRVEMANPNGRLKPNMFVNANIRMPLGESLVVPESSLLDTGTRKVVFVTQGEDTFVKRDVVVGHAAEGYIQVLSGLQSGDTVVTAATFLIDSQTQLESFGSHAGHGGNKAPATPPAAPTAIPSLPGTPPSSDGDHSGHVGH
;
A
#
# COMPACT_ATOMS: atom_id res chain seq x y z
N MET A 1 0.61 54.85 6.73
CA MET A 1 0.19 56.25 6.52
C MET A 1 1.14 57.22 7.20
N LEU A 2 1.13 57.32 8.53
CA LEU A 2 1.98 58.24 9.31
C LEU A 2 3.48 58.16 8.94
N VAL A 3 3.99 56.95 8.68
CA VAL A 3 5.38 56.73 8.31
C VAL A 3 5.73 57.27 6.91
N LEU A 4 4.84 57.15 5.93
CA LEU A 4 5.07 57.70 4.58
C LEU A 4 5.05 59.23 4.58
N GLU A 5 4.14 59.82 5.35
CA GLU A 5 4.05 61.27 5.51
C GLU A 5 5.31 61.84 6.15
N ASN A 6 5.84 61.17 7.18
CA ASN A 6 7.10 61.56 7.81
C ASN A 6 8.28 61.47 6.82
N VAL A 7 8.38 60.40 6.03
CA VAL A 7 9.43 60.29 4.99
C VAL A 7 9.37 61.44 3.98
N GLN A 8 8.18 61.80 3.50
CA GLN A 8 8.05 62.93 2.55
C GLN A 8 8.39 64.28 3.19
N LYS A 9 7.93 64.53 4.42
CA LYS A 9 8.14 65.80 5.14
C LYS A 9 9.62 66.06 5.46
N PHE A 10 10.41 65.00 5.65
CA PHE A 10 11.83 65.09 6.00
C PHE A 10 12.79 64.85 4.82
N LYS A 11 12.31 64.83 3.56
CA LYS A 11 13.17 64.64 2.36
C LYS A 11 14.33 65.65 2.23
N GLY A 12 14.22 66.84 2.85
CA GLY A 12 15.26 67.87 2.88
C GLY A 12 15.97 68.05 4.24
N ALA A 13 15.73 67.15 5.20
CA ALA A 13 16.34 67.21 6.52
C ALA A 13 17.77 66.63 6.53
N GLY A 14 18.48 66.78 7.65
CA GLY A 14 19.81 66.17 7.84
C GLY A 14 19.80 64.66 7.56
N LYS A 15 20.93 64.14 7.04
CA LYS A 15 21.08 62.75 6.55
C LYS A 15 20.57 61.70 7.55
N ASP A 16 20.76 61.94 8.84
CA ASP A 16 20.35 61.02 9.92
C ASP A 16 18.82 60.90 10.04
N VAL A 17 18.09 62.00 9.87
CA VAL A 17 16.61 62.05 9.96
C VAL A 17 15.98 61.32 8.77
N VAL A 18 16.56 61.45 7.58
CA VAL A 18 16.13 60.72 6.38
C VAL A 18 16.37 59.21 6.56
N GLN A 19 17.53 58.81 7.09
CA GLN A 19 17.83 57.40 7.34
C GLN A 19 16.87 56.75 8.35
N ILE A 20 16.56 57.42 9.47
CA ILE A 20 15.64 56.89 10.48
C ILE A 20 14.24 56.67 9.90
N ASN A 21 13.71 57.64 9.15
CA ASN A 21 12.38 57.53 8.55
C ASN A 21 12.33 56.44 7.47
N ASN A 22 13.37 56.29 6.67
CA ASN A 22 13.46 55.20 5.68
C ASN A 22 13.48 53.83 6.37
N ARG A 23 14.24 53.66 7.46
CA ARG A 23 14.22 52.41 8.25
C ARG A 23 12.84 52.11 8.82
N LEU A 24 12.12 53.13 9.29
CA LEU A 24 10.76 52.97 9.79
C LEU A 24 9.79 52.55 8.69
N LEU A 25 9.95 53.10 7.48
CA LEU A 25 9.14 52.71 6.32
C LEU A 25 9.40 51.27 5.91
N GLU A 26 10.66 50.85 5.83
CA GLU A 26 11.04 49.48 5.54
C GLU A 26 10.51 48.50 6.61
N ALA A 27 10.60 48.86 7.89
CA ALA A 27 10.04 48.05 8.98
C ALA A 27 8.51 47.91 8.87
N ALA A 28 7.80 48.99 8.53
CA ALA A 28 6.37 48.96 8.32
C ALA A 28 5.97 48.11 7.11
N LYS A 29 6.70 48.23 5.98
CA LYS A 29 6.53 47.41 4.79
C LYS A 29 6.76 45.93 5.10
N ARG A 30 7.85 45.62 5.81
CA ARG A 30 8.17 44.25 6.20
C ARG A 30 7.10 43.65 7.12
N LYS A 31 6.55 44.44 8.04
CA LYS A 31 5.42 44.01 8.88
C LYS A 31 4.19 43.62 8.05
N LEU A 32 3.85 44.40 7.03
CA LEU A 32 2.72 44.07 6.13
C LEU A 32 2.98 42.80 5.32
N GLN A 33 4.21 42.60 4.84
CA GLN A 33 4.60 41.36 4.16
C GLN A 33 4.52 40.13 5.07
N LEU A 34 4.92 40.26 6.35
CA LEU A 34 4.79 39.18 7.35
C LEU A 34 3.32 38.85 7.67
N LEU A 35 2.42 39.80 7.44
CA LEU A 35 0.97 39.60 7.53
C LEU A 35 0.36 39.11 6.21
N ASN A 36 1.19 38.67 5.25
CA ASN A 36 0.79 38.15 3.94
C ASN A 36 0.02 39.17 3.06
N VAL A 37 0.18 40.47 3.31
CA VAL A 37 -0.35 41.50 2.41
C VAL A 37 0.50 41.50 1.14
N SER A 38 -0.16 41.45 -0.03
CA SER A 38 0.54 41.37 -1.32
C SER A 38 1.38 42.62 -1.60
N ASP A 39 2.50 42.49 -2.30
CA ASP A 39 3.33 43.65 -2.68
C ASP A 39 2.55 44.65 -3.56
N GLY A 40 1.60 44.16 -4.35
CA GLY A 40 0.68 44.99 -5.13
C GLY A 40 -0.24 45.84 -4.24
N ASP A 41 -0.80 45.25 -3.19
CA ASP A 41 -1.64 45.98 -2.22
C ASP A 41 -0.83 46.97 -1.38
N ILE A 42 0.41 46.61 -1.01
CA ILE A 42 1.33 47.52 -0.33
C ILE A 42 1.68 48.71 -1.24
N ALA A 43 1.97 48.46 -2.51
CA ALA A 43 2.24 49.51 -3.49
C ALA A 43 1.01 50.39 -3.70
N HIS A 44 -0.18 49.80 -3.82
CA HIS A 44 -1.43 50.54 -3.92
C HIS A 44 -1.64 51.42 -2.68
N LEU A 45 -1.48 50.88 -1.47
CA LEU A 45 -1.59 51.64 -0.22
C LEU A 45 -0.60 52.82 -0.15
N ALA A 46 0.63 52.62 -0.62
CA ALA A 46 1.64 53.67 -0.67
C ALA A 46 1.26 54.82 -1.62
N HIS A 47 0.60 54.52 -2.74
CA HIS A 47 0.18 55.51 -3.74
C HIS A 47 -1.17 56.16 -3.41
N SER A 48 -2.19 55.34 -3.14
CA SER A 48 -3.58 55.77 -2.96
C SER A 48 -3.83 56.41 -1.59
N ARG A 49 -2.98 56.12 -0.60
CA ARG A 49 -3.14 56.57 0.79
C ARG A 49 -4.42 56.08 1.47
N GLN A 50 -5.11 55.13 0.86
CA GLN A 50 -6.36 54.56 1.38
C GLN A 50 -6.15 53.10 1.78
N PRO A 51 -6.33 52.75 3.07
CA PRO A 51 -6.32 51.36 3.51
C PRO A 51 -7.54 50.61 2.96
N LYS A 52 -7.33 49.38 2.51
CA LYS A 52 -8.43 48.45 2.22
C LYS A 52 -8.89 47.81 3.54
N ASP A 53 -10.19 47.67 3.68
CA ASP A 53 -10.86 47.00 4.79
C ASP A 53 -11.09 45.50 4.54
N HIS A 54 -10.82 45.04 3.31
CA HIS A 54 -10.89 43.64 2.90
C HIS A 54 -9.54 43.17 2.35
N MET A 55 -9.28 41.87 2.50
CA MET A 55 -8.07 41.22 2.00
C MET A 55 -8.46 40.00 1.17
N THR A 56 -7.86 39.86 -0.01
CA THR A 56 -8.00 38.67 -0.84
C THR A 56 -6.90 37.68 -0.48
N ILE A 57 -7.29 36.47 -0.08
CA ILE A 57 -6.36 35.38 0.20
C ILE A 57 -6.18 34.58 -1.10
N TYR A 58 -4.95 34.54 -1.60
CA TYR A 58 -4.58 33.78 -2.80
C TYR A 58 -4.03 32.40 -2.45
N ALA A 59 -4.12 31.46 -3.38
CA ALA A 59 -3.43 30.17 -3.29
C ALA A 59 -1.91 30.39 -3.37
N GLN A 60 -1.15 29.73 -2.48
CA GLN A 60 0.31 29.88 -2.43
C GLN A 60 1.04 29.11 -3.54
N PHE A 61 0.38 28.11 -4.12
CA PHE A 61 0.87 27.29 -5.22
C PHE A 61 -0.30 26.80 -6.08
N GLY A 62 -0.02 26.33 -7.29
CA GLY A 62 -1.04 25.69 -8.14
C GLY A 62 -1.38 24.30 -7.61
N GLY A 63 -2.66 23.98 -7.46
CA GLY A 63 -3.08 22.68 -6.93
C GLY A 63 -4.59 22.47 -6.98
N THR A 64 -5.04 21.37 -6.39
CA THR A 64 -6.45 21.02 -6.24
C THR A 64 -6.95 21.40 -4.86
N VAL A 65 -8.10 22.09 -4.81
CA VAL A 65 -8.79 22.37 -3.54
C VAL A 65 -9.46 21.08 -3.06
N LEU A 66 -8.97 20.53 -1.95
CA LEU A 66 -9.48 19.29 -1.36
C LEU A 66 -10.74 19.53 -0.54
N GLU A 67 -10.79 20.68 0.14
CA GLU A 67 -11.91 21.06 0.99
C GLU A 67 -12.04 22.59 1.01
N LYS A 68 -13.28 23.07 1.08
CA LYS A 68 -13.63 24.47 1.28
C LYS A 68 -14.56 24.55 2.47
N LEU A 69 -14.08 25.14 3.56
CA LEU A 69 -14.79 25.13 4.85
C LEU A 69 -15.55 26.43 5.13
N LEU A 70 -15.39 27.46 4.29
CA LEU A 70 -16.11 28.73 4.43
C LEU A 70 -17.30 28.85 3.49
N LEU A 71 -18.38 29.41 4.05
CA LEU A 71 -19.53 29.92 3.33
C LEU A 71 -19.55 31.46 3.41
N PRO A 72 -20.26 32.13 2.49
CA PRO A 72 -20.50 33.56 2.62
C PRO A 72 -21.15 33.91 3.97
N GLY A 73 -20.61 34.92 4.66
CA GLY A 73 -21.08 35.34 5.99
C GLY A 73 -20.45 34.60 7.17
N THR A 74 -19.61 33.58 6.94
CA THR A 74 -18.86 32.91 8.00
C THR A 74 -17.83 33.87 8.61
N TYR A 75 -17.88 34.02 9.94
CA TYR A 75 -16.84 34.68 10.71
C TYR A 75 -15.67 33.72 10.93
N ILE A 76 -14.43 34.20 10.79
CA ILE A 76 -13.21 33.40 10.95
C ILE A 76 -12.31 33.95 12.03
N MET A 77 -11.64 33.05 12.73
CA MET A 77 -10.64 33.33 13.75
C MET A 77 -9.23 32.95 13.26
N PRO A 78 -8.18 33.57 13.82
CA PRO A 78 -6.81 33.11 13.61
C PRO A 78 -6.65 31.65 14.02
N GLY A 79 -6.18 30.82 13.09
CA GLY A 79 -6.05 29.36 13.26
C GLY A 79 -7.12 28.55 12.52
N ASP A 80 -8.19 29.19 12.06
CA ASP A 80 -9.23 28.50 11.30
C ASP A 80 -8.70 28.01 9.94
N LYS A 81 -9.06 26.77 9.60
CA LYS A 81 -8.76 26.19 8.30
C LYS A 81 -9.77 26.70 7.29
N ILE A 82 -9.30 27.46 6.30
CA ILE A 82 -10.18 28.11 5.32
C ILE A 82 -10.46 27.19 4.12
N PHE A 83 -9.40 26.59 3.59
CA PHE A 83 -9.45 25.60 2.53
C PHE A 83 -8.22 24.68 2.63
N GLY A 84 -8.35 23.46 2.14
CA GLY A 84 -7.25 22.53 1.92
C GLY A 84 -6.81 22.61 0.47
N LEU A 85 -5.51 22.84 0.23
CA LEU A 85 -4.92 22.88 -1.11
C LEU A 85 -3.82 21.82 -1.19
N SER A 86 -3.78 21.05 -2.25
CA SER A 86 -2.73 20.05 -2.46
C SER A 86 -2.34 19.95 -3.93
N ASP A 87 -1.04 19.79 -4.16
CA ASP A 87 -0.53 19.44 -5.48
C ASP A 87 -0.68 17.92 -5.64
N LEU A 88 -1.44 17.51 -6.66
CA LEU A 88 -1.73 16.10 -6.97
C LEU A 88 -0.95 15.61 -8.19
N SER A 89 0.03 16.39 -8.68
CA SER A 89 0.92 16.00 -9.77
C SER A 89 1.77 14.76 -9.44
N VAL A 90 2.06 14.56 -8.16
CA VAL A 90 2.65 13.35 -7.60
C VAL A 90 1.76 12.88 -6.46
N VAL A 91 1.40 11.60 -6.48
CA VAL A 91 0.60 10.97 -5.42
C VAL A 91 1.38 9.87 -4.74
N TRP A 92 1.03 9.62 -3.48
CA TRP A 92 1.60 8.53 -2.70
C TRP A 92 0.64 7.37 -2.64
N MET A 93 1.14 6.19 -2.97
CA MET A 93 0.50 4.92 -2.67
C MET A 93 1.16 4.34 -1.43
N TYR A 94 0.34 3.89 -0.49
CA TYR A 94 0.80 3.09 0.64
C TYR A 94 0.46 1.64 0.40
N ALA A 95 1.47 0.76 0.52
CA ALA A 95 1.31 -0.68 0.49
C ALA A 95 1.64 -1.24 1.87
N ASP A 96 0.78 -2.11 2.38
CA ASP A 96 1.02 -2.86 3.61
C ASP A 96 1.70 -4.18 3.25
N ILE A 97 2.98 -4.33 3.61
CA ILE A 97 3.80 -5.50 3.29
C ILE A 97 3.97 -6.37 4.54
N TYR A 98 3.71 -7.68 4.42
CA TYR A 98 3.93 -8.61 5.53
C TYR A 98 5.41 -8.79 5.86
N GLU A 99 5.71 -9.05 7.14
CA GLU A 99 7.07 -9.25 7.64
C GLU A 99 7.89 -10.25 6.80
N LYS A 100 7.28 -11.38 6.41
CA LYS A 100 7.93 -12.44 5.62
C LYS A 100 8.37 -12.00 4.22
N ASP A 101 7.73 -10.98 3.65
CA ASP A 101 7.99 -10.50 2.28
C ASP A 101 8.87 -9.23 2.30
N LEU A 102 9.09 -8.64 3.48
CA LEU A 102 9.82 -7.37 3.63
C LEU A 102 11.26 -7.44 3.12
N ALA A 103 11.92 -8.60 3.24
CA ALA A 103 13.30 -8.80 2.79
C ALA A 103 13.49 -8.54 1.29
N GLY A 104 12.43 -8.71 0.48
CA GLY A 104 12.46 -8.47 -0.97
C GLY A 104 12.15 -7.03 -1.38
N ILE A 105 11.82 -6.15 -0.43
CA ILE A 105 11.46 -4.75 -0.69
C ILE A 105 12.65 -3.83 -0.45
N GLN A 106 12.99 -3.04 -1.46
CA GLN A 106 14.13 -2.12 -1.44
C GLN A 106 13.73 -0.70 -1.84
N LEU A 107 14.45 0.30 -1.32
CA LEU A 107 14.31 1.68 -1.76
C LEU A 107 14.70 1.82 -3.24
N GLY A 108 13.95 2.62 -3.98
CA GLY A 108 14.12 2.83 -5.43
C GLY A 108 13.52 1.74 -6.31
N GLN A 109 12.97 0.67 -5.73
CA GLN A 109 12.34 -0.41 -6.49
C GLN A 109 11.13 0.11 -7.26
N THR A 110 11.02 -0.31 -8.53
CA THR A 110 9.89 0.06 -9.38
C THR A 110 8.66 -0.76 -9.03
N VAL A 111 7.51 -0.09 -8.95
CA VAL A 111 6.22 -0.68 -8.66
C VAL A 111 5.25 -0.39 -9.79
N THR A 112 4.63 -1.43 -10.32
CA THR A 112 3.58 -1.30 -11.33
C THR A 112 2.23 -1.33 -10.64
N VAL A 113 1.38 -0.35 -10.94
CA VAL A 113 0.10 -0.16 -10.28
C VAL A 113 -1.03 -0.18 -11.29
N THR A 114 -2.11 -0.88 -10.98
CA THR A 114 -3.34 -0.91 -11.79
C THR A 114 -4.54 -0.52 -10.94
N ASN A 115 -5.59 -0.03 -11.58
CA ASN A 115 -6.80 0.40 -10.89
C ASN A 115 -8.04 -0.06 -11.66
N GLY A 116 -9.06 -0.55 -10.95
CA GLY A 116 -10.33 -0.93 -11.55
C GLY A 116 -11.10 0.23 -12.21
N ALA A 117 -10.85 1.47 -11.79
CA ALA A 117 -11.43 2.66 -12.40
C ALA A 117 -10.90 2.94 -13.82
N TYR A 118 -9.71 2.41 -14.16
CA TYR A 118 -9.07 2.60 -15.46
C TYR A 118 -8.53 1.26 -15.99
N PRO A 119 -9.42 0.36 -16.45
CA PRO A 119 -9.01 -0.95 -16.95
C PRO A 119 -8.04 -0.83 -18.13
N GLY A 120 -6.97 -1.65 -18.12
CA GLY A 120 -5.95 -1.67 -19.16
C GLY A 120 -4.85 -0.62 -19.02
N GLU A 121 -5.00 0.36 -18.12
CA GLU A 121 -3.94 1.33 -17.84
C GLU A 121 -3.05 0.89 -16.69
N THR A 122 -1.76 1.14 -16.85
CA THR A 122 -0.74 0.86 -15.85
C THR A 122 -0.08 2.18 -15.45
N PHE A 123 0.10 2.35 -14.15
CA PHE A 123 0.83 3.44 -13.56
C PHE A 123 2.13 2.88 -13.01
N THR A 124 3.18 3.68 -13.03
CA THR A 124 4.48 3.29 -12.47
C THR A 124 4.83 4.23 -11.32
N GLY A 125 5.44 3.65 -10.30
CA GLY A 125 5.95 4.39 -9.15
C GLY A 125 7.24 3.79 -8.63
N GLN A 126 7.84 4.45 -7.66
CA GLN A 126 9.06 3.98 -7.00
C GLN A 126 8.90 3.97 -5.49
N VAL A 127 9.44 2.96 -4.84
CA VAL A 127 9.50 2.88 -3.37
C VAL A 127 10.42 3.99 -2.86
N THR A 128 9.86 4.97 -2.14
CA THR A 128 10.65 6.10 -1.60
C THR A 128 10.82 6.05 -0.09
N PHE A 129 10.00 5.26 0.60
CA PHE A 129 10.10 5.11 2.04
C PHE A 129 9.57 3.75 2.50
N ILE A 130 10.29 3.12 3.41
CA ILE A 130 9.89 1.89 4.11
C ILE A 130 9.81 2.27 5.58
N ASN A 131 8.64 2.13 6.20
CA ASN A 131 8.46 2.51 7.59
C ASN A 131 9.36 1.62 8.50
N PRO A 132 10.19 2.20 9.38
CA PRO A 132 11.05 1.42 10.26
C PRO A 132 10.28 0.65 11.34
N VAL A 133 8.99 1.00 11.56
CA VAL A 133 8.14 0.37 12.57
C VAL A 133 7.04 -0.43 11.88
N MET A 134 6.83 -1.65 12.35
CA MET A 134 5.74 -2.52 11.94
C MET A 134 4.45 -2.15 12.67
N ASP A 135 3.32 -2.27 11.98
CA ASP A 135 2.00 -2.20 12.60
C ASP A 135 1.72 -3.51 13.35
N ASP A 136 1.56 -3.44 14.67
CA ASP A 136 1.37 -4.61 15.52
C ASP A 136 0.03 -5.33 15.27
N ALA A 137 -1.00 -4.59 14.83
CA ALA A 137 -2.34 -5.13 14.63
C ALA A 137 -2.42 -5.93 13.33
N THR A 138 -1.79 -5.44 12.27
CA THR A 138 -1.80 -6.11 10.95
C THR A 138 -0.55 -6.95 10.70
N ARG A 139 0.51 -6.81 11.51
CA ARG A 139 1.83 -7.41 11.29
C ARG A 139 2.39 -7.06 9.90
N THR A 140 2.20 -5.81 9.50
CA THR A 140 2.67 -5.28 8.22
C THR A 140 3.54 -4.03 8.40
N VAL A 141 4.46 -3.85 7.46
CA VAL A 141 5.25 -2.62 7.32
C VAL A 141 4.62 -1.77 6.22
N LYS A 142 4.37 -0.50 6.53
CA LYS A 142 3.90 0.48 5.54
C LYS A 142 5.03 0.91 4.62
N VAL A 143 4.86 0.70 3.33
CA VAL A 143 5.77 1.12 2.28
C VAL A 143 5.12 2.23 1.46
N ARG A 144 5.82 3.35 1.31
CA ARG A 144 5.39 4.49 0.50
C ARG A 144 6.01 4.40 -0.88
N VAL A 145 5.15 4.49 -1.88
CA VAL A 145 5.51 4.52 -3.30
C VAL A 145 5.07 5.87 -3.87
N GLU A 146 6.02 6.60 -4.46
CA GLU A 146 5.73 7.83 -5.18
C GLU A 146 5.37 7.51 -6.63
N MET A 147 4.27 8.11 -7.09
CA MET A 147 3.72 7.88 -8.42
C MET A 147 3.49 9.20 -9.12
N ALA A 148 3.99 9.32 -10.35
CA ALA A 148 3.67 10.45 -11.20
C ALA A 148 2.20 10.41 -11.62
N ASN A 149 1.52 11.55 -11.54
CA ASN A 149 0.10 11.70 -11.85
C ASN A 149 -0.16 12.92 -12.75
N PRO A 150 0.49 13.03 -13.92
CA PRO A 150 0.41 14.21 -14.78
C PRO A 150 -1.01 14.49 -15.29
N ASN A 151 -1.82 13.44 -15.44
CA ASN A 151 -3.18 13.51 -15.94
C ASN A 151 -4.23 13.58 -14.81
N GLY A 152 -3.81 13.65 -13.54
CA GLY A 152 -4.72 13.73 -12.39
C GLY A 152 -5.67 12.54 -12.23
N ARG A 153 -5.33 11.38 -12.80
CA ARG A 153 -6.20 10.20 -12.82
C ARG A 153 -6.20 9.46 -11.48
N LEU A 154 -5.05 9.42 -10.82
CA LEU A 154 -4.93 8.86 -9.49
C LEU A 154 -5.42 9.90 -8.49
N LYS A 155 -6.48 9.57 -7.75
CA LYS A 155 -7.04 10.44 -6.72
C LYS A 155 -6.68 9.91 -5.33
N PRO A 156 -6.54 10.80 -4.33
CA PRO A 156 -6.41 10.39 -2.94
C PRO A 156 -7.54 9.44 -2.53
N ASN A 157 -7.24 8.52 -1.61
CA ASN A 157 -8.17 7.51 -1.08
C ASN A 157 -8.69 6.48 -2.10
N MET A 158 -8.13 6.41 -3.31
CA MET A 158 -8.42 5.31 -4.24
C MET A 158 -7.69 4.04 -3.81
N PHE A 159 -8.37 2.90 -3.91
CA PHE A 159 -7.73 1.59 -3.89
C PHE A 159 -7.07 1.28 -5.23
N VAL A 160 -5.94 0.60 -5.18
CA VAL A 160 -5.14 0.20 -6.33
C VAL A 160 -4.53 -1.16 -6.09
N ASN A 161 -4.20 -1.87 -7.16
CA ASN A 161 -3.43 -3.10 -7.11
C ASN A 161 -1.98 -2.78 -7.43
N ALA A 162 -1.07 -3.09 -6.50
CA ALA A 162 0.35 -2.90 -6.67
C ALA A 162 1.03 -4.25 -6.99
N ASN A 163 1.89 -4.27 -8.00
CA ASN A 163 2.76 -5.38 -8.31
C ASN A 163 4.21 -4.92 -8.13
N ILE A 164 4.89 -5.52 -7.15
CA ILE A 164 6.28 -5.24 -6.82
C ILE A 164 7.10 -6.48 -7.19
N ARG A 165 8.08 -6.30 -8.07
CA ARG A 165 8.97 -7.40 -8.49
C ARG A 165 10.15 -7.51 -7.54
N MET A 166 10.19 -8.56 -6.74
CA MET A 166 11.26 -8.81 -5.78
C MET A 166 12.39 -9.61 -6.42
N PRO A 167 13.63 -9.09 -6.45
CA PRO A 167 14.77 -9.86 -6.91
C PRO A 167 15.15 -10.89 -5.83
N LEU A 168 14.82 -12.16 -6.05
CA LEU A 168 15.16 -13.27 -5.14
C LEU A 168 16.61 -13.76 -5.30
N GLY A 169 17.38 -13.13 -6.20
CA GLY A 169 18.73 -13.55 -6.58
C GLY A 169 18.74 -14.75 -7.53
N GLU A 170 19.94 -15.26 -7.82
CA GLU A 170 20.10 -16.54 -8.53
C GLU A 170 19.96 -17.67 -7.51
N SER A 171 19.04 -18.61 -7.77
CA SER A 171 18.83 -19.76 -6.91
C SER A 171 18.39 -20.96 -7.71
N LEU A 172 18.63 -22.16 -7.17
CA LEU A 172 18.18 -23.39 -7.80
C LEU A 172 16.65 -23.46 -7.69
N VAL A 173 15.98 -23.65 -8.82
CA VAL A 173 14.53 -23.73 -8.88
C VAL A 173 14.11 -25.04 -9.50
N VAL A 174 12.97 -25.54 -9.05
CA VAL A 174 12.29 -26.68 -9.67
C VAL A 174 10.84 -26.31 -9.97
N PRO A 175 10.21 -26.91 -11.00
CA PRO A 175 8.79 -26.69 -11.25
C PRO A 175 7.96 -27.12 -10.03
N GLU A 176 6.95 -26.34 -9.67
CA GLU A 176 6.11 -26.63 -8.50
C GLU A 176 5.47 -28.02 -8.58
N SER A 177 5.15 -28.48 -9.80
CA SER A 177 4.58 -29.81 -10.04
C SER A 177 5.50 -30.99 -9.68
N SER A 178 6.81 -30.75 -9.52
CA SER A 178 7.80 -31.77 -9.11
C SER A 178 7.88 -31.98 -7.60
N LEU A 179 7.29 -31.07 -6.81
CA LEU A 179 7.35 -31.12 -5.36
C LEU A 179 6.20 -31.94 -4.81
N LEU A 180 6.51 -33.00 -4.06
CA LEU A 180 5.56 -33.70 -3.23
C LEU A 180 5.58 -33.12 -1.81
N ASP A 181 4.44 -32.61 -1.36
CA ASP A 181 4.26 -32.23 0.04
C ASP A 181 3.56 -33.35 0.79
N THR A 182 4.27 -34.01 1.70
CA THR A 182 3.67 -35.04 2.57
C THR A 182 3.11 -34.47 3.88
N GLY A 183 3.02 -33.13 3.99
CA GLY A 183 2.62 -32.38 5.19
C GLY A 183 3.72 -32.27 6.24
N THR A 184 4.54 -33.31 6.40
CA THR A 184 5.69 -33.34 7.33
C THR A 184 7.03 -32.99 6.66
N ARG A 185 7.15 -33.25 5.36
CA ARG A 185 8.37 -33.01 4.58
C ARG A 185 8.03 -32.73 3.12
N LYS A 186 8.91 -31.98 2.48
CA LYS A 186 8.87 -31.68 1.06
C LYS A 186 9.90 -32.57 0.35
N VAL A 187 9.45 -33.31 -0.66
CA VAL A 187 10.26 -34.32 -1.34
C VAL A 187 10.16 -34.19 -2.85
N VAL A 188 11.28 -34.44 -3.53
CA VAL A 188 11.39 -34.46 -4.98
C VAL A 188 11.97 -35.80 -5.42
N PHE A 189 11.63 -36.23 -6.62
CA PHE A 189 12.22 -37.43 -7.23
C PHE A 189 13.25 -37.02 -8.27
N VAL A 190 14.50 -37.45 -8.07
CA VAL A 190 15.63 -37.19 -8.98
C VAL A 190 15.92 -38.47 -9.76
N THR A 191 16.13 -38.35 -11.08
CA THR A 191 16.59 -39.49 -11.89
C THR A 191 18.11 -39.65 -11.81
N GLN A 192 18.58 -40.90 -11.63
CA GLN A 192 20.00 -41.28 -11.68
C GLN A 192 20.34 -42.19 -12.88
N GLY A 193 19.43 -42.37 -13.83
CA GLY A 193 19.61 -43.26 -14.98
C GLY A 193 18.30 -43.47 -15.76
N GLU A 194 18.28 -44.38 -16.74
CA GLU A 194 17.10 -44.57 -17.61
C GLU A 194 15.81 -44.96 -16.84
N ASP A 195 15.90 -45.61 -15.66
CA ASP A 195 14.72 -46.07 -14.90
C ASP A 195 14.87 -46.04 -13.36
N THR A 196 15.84 -45.29 -12.79
CA THR A 196 16.01 -45.24 -11.33
C THR A 196 15.68 -43.87 -10.76
N PHE A 197 14.67 -43.82 -9.88
CA PHE A 197 14.23 -42.63 -9.18
C PHE A 197 14.64 -42.68 -7.71
N VAL A 198 15.29 -41.61 -7.24
CA VAL A 198 15.66 -41.48 -5.82
C VAL A 198 14.85 -40.36 -5.21
N LYS A 199 14.15 -40.67 -4.12
CA LYS A 199 13.43 -39.70 -3.30
C LYS A 199 14.42 -38.88 -2.48
N ARG A 200 14.30 -37.55 -2.57
CA ARG A 200 15.20 -36.61 -1.88
C ARG A 200 14.40 -35.59 -1.10
N ASP A 201 14.72 -35.47 0.19
CA ASP A 201 14.17 -34.43 1.05
C ASP A 201 14.80 -33.09 0.65
N VAL A 202 13.96 -32.08 0.46
CA VAL A 202 14.39 -30.72 0.07
C VAL A 202 13.84 -29.68 1.03
N VAL A 203 14.62 -28.63 1.23
CA VAL A 203 14.18 -27.41 1.90
C VAL A 203 13.88 -26.39 0.83
N VAL A 204 12.66 -25.88 0.83
CA VAL A 204 12.16 -24.94 -0.19
C VAL A 204 12.02 -23.52 0.37
N GLY A 205 12.17 -22.54 -0.52
CA GLY A 205 12.04 -21.11 -0.24
C GLY A 205 10.79 -20.52 -0.89
N HIS A 206 10.95 -19.38 -1.55
CA HIS A 206 9.84 -18.67 -2.21
C HIS A 206 9.37 -19.43 -3.46
N ALA A 207 8.06 -19.39 -3.70
CA ALA A 207 7.43 -19.86 -4.94
C ALA A 207 7.04 -18.65 -5.81
N ALA A 208 7.41 -18.68 -7.09
CA ALA A 208 7.10 -17.62 -8.04
C ALA A 208 7.01 -18.18 -9.46
N GLU A 209 6.03 -17.70 -10.24
CA GLU A 209 5.87 -18.01 -11.67
C GLU A 209 5.83 -19.53 -12.00
N GLY A 210 5.28 -20.35 -11.11
CA GLY A 210 5.19 -21.81 -11.29
C GLY A 210 6.45 -22.59 -10.94
N TYR A 211 7.46 -21.91 -10.40
CA TYR A 211 8.69 -22.48 -9.89
C TYR A 211 8.80 -22.28 -8.38
N ILE A 212 9.49 -23.20 -7.71
CA ILE A 212 9.83 -23.08 -6.30
C ILE A 212 11.33 -23.10 -6.10
N GLN A 213 11.80 -22.16 -5.28
CA GLN A 213 13.19 -22.07 -4.86
C GLN A 213 13.57 -23.26 -3.97
N VAL A 214 14.73 -23.85 -4.23
CA VAL A 214 15.31 -24.93 -3.43
C VAL A 214 16.52 -24.38 -2.68
N LEU A 215 16.42 -24.32 -1.36
CA LEU A 215 17.47 -23.83 -0.47
C LEU A 215 18.51 -24.91 -0.18
N SER A 216 18.08 -26.17 -0.10
CA SER A 216 18.98 -27.31 0.08
C SER A 216 18.34 -28.62 -0.36
N GLY A 217 19.19 -29.61 -0.69
CA GLY A 217 18.75 -30.98 -0.98
C GLY A 217 18.90 -31.38 -2.46
N LEU A 218 19.15 -30.43 -3.36
CA LEU A 218 19.44 -30.66 -4.77
C LEU A 218 20.72 -29.95 -5.22
N GLN A 219 21.28 -30.40 -6.33
CA GLN A 219 22.43 -29.77 -7.00
C GLN A 219 22.06 -29.32 -8.41
N SER A 220 22.78 -28.32 -8.92
CA SER A 220 22.61 -27.86 -10.29
C SER A 220 22.95 -28.99 -11.27
N GLY A 221 22.05 -29.26 -12.21
CA GLY A 221 22.14 -30.37 -13.16
C GLY A 221 21.31 -31.60 -12.78
N ASP A 222 20.76 -31.67 -11.56
CA ASP A 222 19.84 -32.74 -11.17
C ASP A 222 18.56 -32.68 -12.03
N THR A 223 18.17 -33.82 -12.60
CA THR A 223 16.93 -33.93 -13.39
C THR A 223 15.80 -34.40 -12.49
N VAL A 224 14.77 -33.55 -12.33
CA VAL A 224 13.60 -33.80 -11.47
C VAL A 224 12.38 -34.20 -12.28
N VAL A 225 11.57 -35.10 -11.72
CA VAL A 225 10.32 -35.57 -12.36
C VAL A 225 9.19 -34.59 -12.09
N THR A 226 8.54 -34.10 -13.14
CA THR A 226 7.49 -33.06 -13.06
C THR A 226 6.05 -33.57 -13.11
N ALA A 227 5.82 -34.81 -13.57
CA ALA A 227 4.49 -35.24 -14.02
C ALA A 227 4.02 -36.63 -13.53
N ALA A 228 4.74 -37.30 -12.62
CA ALA A 228 4.42 -38.68 -12.24
C ALA A 228 4.50 -38.98 -10.73
N THR A 229 4.41 -37.97 -9.87
CA THR A 229 4.50 -38.13 -8.41
C THR A 229 3.43 -39.07 -7.84
N PHE A 230 2.27 -39.15 -8.49
CA PHE A 230 1.16 -40.06 -8.09
C PHE A 230 1.35 -41.51 -8.55
N LEU A 231 1.98 -41.74 -9.71
CA LEU A 231 2.21 -43.09 -10.24
C LEU A 231 3.41 -43.77 -9.58
N ILE A 232 4.46 -43.00 -9.26
CA ILE A 232 5.67 -43.51 -8.61
C ILE A 232 5.40 -43.88 -7.15
N ASP A 233 4.59 -43.12 -6.41
CA ASP A 233 4.21 -43.48 -5.01
C ASP A 233 3.42 -44.80 -4.98
N SER A 234 2.53 -45.02 -5.95
CA SER A 234 1.80 -46.29 -6.09
C SER A 234 2.74 -47.47 -6.36
N GLN A 235 3.79 -47.29 -7.17
CA GLN A 235 4.76 -48.35 -7.48
C GLN A 235 5.79 -48.57 -6.34
N THR A 236 6.34 -47.52 -5.74
CA THR A 236 7.29 -47.65 -4.63
C THR A 236 6.64 -48.16 -3.35
N GLN A 237 5.38 -47.84 -3.10
CA GLN A 237 4.64 -48.43 -1.99
C GLN A 237 4.38 -49.92 -2.23
N LEU A 238 4.02 -50.31 -3.47
CA LEU A 238 3.89 -51.72 -3.88
C LEU A 238 5.21 -52.51 -3.74
N GLU A 239 6.36 -51.93 -4.08
CA GLU A 239 7.66 -52.59 -3.89
C GLU A 239 8.10 -52.67 -2.42
N SER A 240 7.74 -51.69 -1.59
CA SER A 240 8.01 -51.75 -0.14
C SER A 240 7.21 -52.84 0.59
N PHE A 241 6.05 -53.24 0.05
CA PHE A 241 5.27 -54.37 0.56
C PHE A 241 5.81 -55.74 0.11
N GLY A 242 6.71 -55.79 -0.88
CA GLY A 242 7.34 -57.03 -1.36
C GLY A 242 8.50 -57.54 -0.50
N SER A 243 8.98 -56.75 0.47
CA SER A 243 10.25 -57.05 1.19
C SER A 243 10.07 -57.58 2.61
N HIS A 244 8.85 -57.94 3.04
CA HIS A 244 8.60 -58.63 4.31
C HIS A 244 7.44 -59.64 4.19
N ALA A 245 7.68 -60.75 3.49
CA ALA A 245 6.84 -61.94 3.58
C ALA A 245 7.67 -63.14 4.07
N GLY A 246 7.50 -63.51 5.35
CA GLY A 246 7.98 -64.78 5.87
C GLY A 246 7.86 -64.96 7.39
N HIS A 247 6.87 -65.76 7.82
CA HIS A 247 6.48 -66.22 9.18
C HIS A 247 5.36 -65.39 9.82
N GLY A 248 4.13 -65.85 10.08
CA GLY A 248 3.55 -67.20 10.16
C GLY A 248 2.73 -67.30 11.46
N GLY A 249 1.40 -67.49 11.39
CA GLY A 249 0.60 -67.88 12.57
C GLY A 249 -0.85 -67.37 12.64
N ASN A 250 -1.81 -68.30 12.56
CA ASN A 250 -3.26 -68.16 12.64
C ASN A 250 -3.85 -67.34 13.81
N LYS A 251 -4.91 -66.56 13.55
CA LYS A 251 -6.14 -66.54 14.37
C LYS A 251 -7.37 -66.00 13.62
N ALA A 252 -8.53 -66.53 14.03
CA ALA A 252 -9.88 -66.55 13.44
C ALA A 252 -10.54 -65.18 13.07
N PRO A 253 -11.65 -65.17 12.29
CA PRO A 253 -12.21 -63.96 11.72
C PRO A 253 -13.07 -63.18 12.72
N ALA A 254 -12.86 -61.86 12.80
CA ALA A 254 -13.71 -60.93 13.52
C ALA A 254 -14.60 -60.15 12.54
N THR A 255 -15.87 -60.09 12.90
CA THR A 255 -17.04 -59.46 12.26
C THR A 255 -16.81 -58.01 11.79
N PRO A 256 -17.41 -57.58 10.66
CA PRO A 256 -17.29 -56.20 10.18
C PRO A 256 -18.04 -55.19 11.07
N PRO A 257 -17.48 -53.99 11.34
CA PRO A 257 -18.25 -52.90 11.91
C PRO A 257 -19.12 -52.22 10.84
N ALA A 258 -20.35 -51.91 11.24
CA ALA A 258 -21.39 -51.29 10.44
C ALA A 258 -21.04 -49.85 9.99
N ALA A 259 -21.61 -49.48 8.85
CA ALA A 259 -21.58 -48.13 8.28
C ALA A 259 -22.22 -47.09 9.21
N PRO A 260 -21.67 -45.85 9.28
CA PRO A 260 -22.38 -44.74 9.87
C PRO A 260 -23.32 -44.09 8.86
N THR A 261 -24.60 -44.08 9.22
CA THR A 261 -25.73 -43.42 8.57
C THR A 261 -25.58 -41.90 8.58
N ALA A 262 -26.17 -41.29 7.55
CA ALA A 262 -26.25 -39.85 7.25
C ALA A 262 -26.63 -38.94 8.44
N ILE A 263 -26.05 -37.73 8.42
CA ILE A 263 -26.41 -36.60 9.28
C ILE A 263 -27.60 -35.84 8.67
N PRO A 264 -28.61 -35.40 9.45
CA PRO A 264 -29.76 -34.66 8.95
C PRO A 264 -29.44 -33.19 8.66
N SER A 265 -30.03 -32.69 7.58
CA SER A 265 -30.13 -31.28 7.19
C SER A 265 -30.96 -30.44 8.18
N LEU A 266 -30.44 -29.29 8.59
CA LEU A 266 -31.17 -28.27 9.37
C LEU A 266 -32.14 -27.45 8.49
N PRO A 267 -33.26 -26.93 9.05
CA PRO A 267 -34.31 -26.28 8.29
C PRO A 267 -34.21 -24.75 8.21
N GLY A 268 -34.62 -24.24 7.03
CA GLY A 268 -35.48 -23.07 6.80
C GLY A 268 -35.29 -21.78 7.61
N THR A 269 -34.77 -20.75 6.95
CA THR A 269 -34.96 -19.33 7.30
C THR A 269 -36.41 -18.91 7.02
N PRO A 270 -37.15 -18.31 7.97
CA PRO A 270 -38.42 -17.67 7.68
C PRO A 270 -38.22 -16.24 7.12
N PRO A 271 -39.14 -15.74 6.27
CA PRO A 271 -39.07 -14.40 5.70
C PRO A 271 -39.53 -13.33 6.71
N SER A 272 -38.87 -12.17 6.70
CA SER A 272 -39.38 -10.95 7.32
C SER A 272 -40.44 -10.33 6.42
N SER A 273 -41.71 -10.46 6.80
CA SER A 273 -42.84 -9.78 6.18
C SER A 273 -43.16 -8.47 6.91
N ASP A 274 -43.44 -7.45 6.12
CA ASP A 274 -44.19 -6.25 6.45
C ASP A 274 -45.46 -6.52 7.28
N GLY A 275 -45.85 -5.56 8.12
CA GLY A 275 -47.13 -5.61 8.83
C GLY A 275 -47.32 -4.55 9.89
N ASP A 276 -47.53 -3.31 9.45
CA ASP A 276 -48.60 -2.41 9.88
C ASP A 276 -49.18 -2.58 11.31
N HIS A 277 -48.98 -1.57 12.15
CA HIS A 277 -49.79 -1.32 13.35
C HIS A 277 -50.43 0.06 13.28
N SER A 278 -51.74 0.05 13.03
CA SER A 278 -52.64 1.18 13.21
C SER A 278 -52.87 1.49 14.70
N GLY A 279 -52.61 2.74 15.09
CA GLY A 279 -53.47 3.63 15.88
C GLY A 279 -53.80 3.34 17.36
N HIS A 280 -53.43 4.27 18.26
CA HIS A 280 -54.38 4.94 19.17
C HIS A 280 -53.82 6.23 19.84
N VAL A 281 -54.49 7.36 19.54
CA VAL A 281 -54.92 8.52 20.37
C VAL A 281 -54.17 8.91 21.66
N GLY A 282 -53.84 10.21 21.79
CA GLY A 282 -53.91 10.92 23.08
C GLY A 282 -52.99 12.14 23.28
N HIS A 283 -53.59 13.34 23.15
CA HIS A 283 -53.15 14.69 23.56
C HIS A 283 -52.10 15.47 22.74
#